data_AF-A0A973FK64-F1
#
_entry.id   AF-A0A973FK64-F1
#
_cell.length_a   1.000
_cell.length_b   1.000
_cell.length_c   1.000
_cell.angle_alpha   90.00
_cell.angle_beta   90.00
_cell.angle_gamma   90.00
#
_symmetry.space_group_name_H-M   'P 1'
#
loop_
_entity.id
_entity.type
_entity.pdbx_description
1 polymer ?
#
loop_
_entity_poly.entity_id
_entity_poly.type
_entity_poly.pdbx_seq_one_letter_code
_entity_poly.pdbx_strand_id
1 'polypeptide(L)'
;RLPSALDNRPLMFEEYERFAQRRLYISATPAEYEITKARGRVVEQIVRPTGLMDPEIIVRPVTYQVDDLLGEIRKRVEKGERVLVTTLTKRMAENLTEYYESLGVRVKYLHSDVHTLERVVIIRDLRLGKFDVLVGVNLLREGLDIPEVSLVAILDADKEGFLRSERSLIQTSGRAARNVAGQVIMYADRITDSMRACIDETQRRRAIQHRFNEDNGITPETIRKSIDNVLASIYEADYVSLPVMEQKVEYVSIAEVPGLIAKLREEMKAAARDYDFERAAELRDRIRKLTELEIGFGGEEDGDETDDGEAPKSKAKRATGTSVRKKWKK
;
A
#
# COMPACT_ATOMS: atom_id res chain seq x y z
N ARG A 1 7.09 -25.41 22.69
CA ARG A 1 7.20 -24.02 23.19
C ARG A 1 6.84 -24.03 24.68
N LEU A 2 7.60 -23.34 25.54
CA LEU A 2 7.28 -23.21 26.97
C LEU A 2 6.07 -22.28 27.16
N PRO A 3 5.22 -22.46 28.18
CA PRO A 3 4.08 -21.57 28.45
C PRO A 3 4.46 -20.09 28.61
N SER A 4 5.65 -19.81 29.16
CA SER A 4 6.18 -18.45 29.32
C SER A 4 6.40 -17.69 28.01
N ALA A 5 6.49 -18.38 26.87
CA ALA A 5 6.61 -17.73 25.57
C ALA A 5 5.33 -16.96 25.19
N LEU A 6 4.18 -17.28 25.80
CA LEU A 6 2.91 -16.57 25.59
C LEU A 6 2.89 -15.18 26.23
N ASP A 7 3.73 -14.93 27.23
CA ASP A 7 3.84 -13.63 27.89
C ASP A 7 4.57 -12.61 26.99
N ASN A 8 5.37 -13.08 26.02
CA ASN A 8 5.96 -12.24 24.99
C ASN A 8 4.96 -12.02 23.83
N ARG A 9 3.94 -11.20 24.11
CA ARG A 9 2.87 -10.87 23.17
C ARG A 9 2.66 -9.35 23.07
N PRO A 10 2.00 -8.87 22.00
CA PRO A 10 1.47 -7.52 21.97
C PRO A 10 0.48 -7.28 23.11
N LEU A 11 0.27 -6.00 23.44
CA LEU A 11 -0.79 -5.59 24.36
C LEU A 11 -2.16 -6.01 23.84
N MET A 12 -3.01 -6.52 24.73
CA MET A 12 -4.43 -6.64 24.45
C MET A 12 -5.06 -5.25 24.38
N PHE A 13 -6.19 -5.15 23.68
CA PHE A 13 -6.87 -3.87 23.50
C PHE A 13 -7.26 -3.24 24.84
N GLU A 14 -7.75 -4.04 25.78
CA GLU A 14 -8.13 -3.60 27.12
C GLU A 14 -6.93 -3.14 27.95
N GLU A 15 -5.73 -3.69 27.71
CA GLU A 15 -4.48 -3.25 28.34
C GLU A 15 -4.05 -1.91 27.77
N TYR A 16 -4.14 -1.75 26.45
CA TYR A 16 -3.92 -0.48 25.77
C TYR A 16 -4.89 0.60 26.27
N GLU A 17 -6.17 0.26 26.46
CA GLU A 17 -7.18 1.20 26.92
C GLU A 17 -6.89 1.79 28.30
N ARG A 18 -6.21 1.05 29.17
CA ARG A 18 -5.88 1.47 30.55
C ARG A 18 -4.81 2.54 30.63
N PHE A 19 -4.03 2.77 29.57
CA PHE A 19 -3.06 3.85 29.57
C PHE A 19 -3.77 5.20 29.71
N ALA A 20 -3.44 5.93 30.78
CA ALA A 20 -3.95 7.26 31.06
C ALA A 20 -3.29 8.30 30.14
N GLN A 21 -3.77 8.38 28.90
CA GLN A 21 -3.28 9.32 27.89
C GLN A 21 -4.45 10.00 27.19
N ARG A 22 -4.27 11.27 26.82
CA ARG A 22 -5.20 11.96 25.93
C ARG A 22 -5.02 11.36 24.53
N ARG A 23 -6.13 10.98 23.88
CA ARG A 23 -6.12 10.40 22.54
C ARG A 23 -6.83 11.34 21.57
N LEU A 24 -6.22 11.54 20.41
CA LEU A 24 -6.84 12.21 19.27
C LEU A 24 -7.03 11.17 18.17
N TYR A 25 -8.28 10.95 17.77
CA TYR A 25 -8.61 10.04 16.68
C TYR A 25 -8.75 10.86 15.39
N ILE A 26 -7.95 10.54 14.38
CA ILE A 26 -7.93 11.25 13.10
C ILE A 26 -8.44 10.28 12.03
N SER A 27 -9.63 10.54 11.50
CA SER A 27 -10.22 9.73 10.44
C SER A 27 -11.24 10.54 9.64
N ALA A 28 -11.31 10.30 8.33
CA ALA A 28 -12.37 10.82 7.48
C ALA A 28 -13.72 10.07 7.69
N THR A 29 -13.65 8.87 8.27
CA THR A 29 -14.74 7.93 8.51
C THR A 29 -14.51 7.23 9.87
N PRO A 30 -14.63 7.96 11.00
CA PRO A 30 -14.41 7.37 12.33
C PRO A 30 -15.38 6.21 12.56
N ALA A 31 -14.93 5.15 13.24
CA ALA A 31 -15.81 4.05 13.62
C ALA A 31 -16.52 4.36 14.94
N GLU A 32 -17.41 3.45 15.34
CA GLU A 32 -18.23 3.61 16.54
C GLU A 32 -17.40 3.74 17.81
N TYR A 33 -16.26 3.05 17.89
CA TYR A 33 -15.35 3.13 19.02
C TYR A 33 -14.84 4.57 19.24
N GLU A 34 -14.32 5.21 18.19
CA GLU A 34 -13.78 6.56 18.27
C GLU A 34 -14.87 7.58 18.61
N ILE A 35 -16.05 7.45 17.98
CA ILE A 35 -17.21 8.32 18.23
C ILE A 35 -17.64 8.20 19.70
N THR A 36 -17.76 6.97 20.21
CA THR A 36 -18.17 6.70 21.59
C THR A 36 -17.14 7.22 22.60
N LYS A 37 -15.85 6.98 22.37
CA LYS A 37 -14.77 7.45 23.25
C LYS A 37 -14.60 8.96 23.22
N ALA A 38 -14.87 9.61 22.08
CA ALA A 38 -14.85 11.06 21.96
C ALA A 38 -15.99 11.75 22.74
N ARG A 39 -17.04 11.01 23.16
CA ARG A 39 -18.18 11.52 23.93
C ARG A 39 -18.80 12.78 23.31
N GLY A 40 -18.98 12.76 21.98
CA GLY A 40 -19.55 13.87 21.22
C GLY A 40 -18.59 15.04 20.92
N ARG A 41 -17.31 14.96 21.31
CA ARG A 41 -16.31 15.98 20.94
C ARG A 41 -15.73 15.69 19.56
N VAL A 42 -16.54 15.93 18.54
CA VAL A 42 -16.14 15.77 17.13
C VAL A 42 -15.80 17.14 16.56
N VAL A 43 -14.63 17.26 15.94
CA VAL A 43 -14.20 18.44 15.20
C VAL A 43 -14.09 18.04 13.74
N GLU A 44 -14.82 18.73 12.87
CA GLU A 44 -14.80 18.46 11.43
C GLU A 44 -13.83 19.41 10.72
N GLN A 45 -12.97 18.85 9.85
CA GLN A 45 -12.13 19.62 8.93
C GLN A 45 -12.46 19.20 7.49
N ILE A 46 -13.39 19.93 6.87
CA ILE A 46 -13.96 19.58 5.56
C ILE A 46 -13.33 20.39 4.42
N VAL A 47 -12.95 21.64 4.69
CA VAL A 47 -12.39 22.55 3.68
C VAL A 47 -10.95 22.17 3.37
N ARG A 48 -10.64 22.03 2.07
CA ARG A 48 -9.28 21.76 1.58
C ARG A 48 -8.55 23.08 1.32
N PRO A 49 -7.25 23.19 1.62
CA PRO A 49 -6.48 24.42 1.38
C PRO A 49 -6.51 24.92 -0.08
N THR A 50 -6.69 24.00 -1.05
CA THR A 50 -6.72 24.33 -2.48
C THR A 50 -8.12 24.58 -3.05
N GLY A 51 -9.14 24.62 -2.19
CA GLY A 51 -10.53 24.77 -2.62
C GLY A 51 -11.11 23.53 -3.31
N LEU A 52 -10.36 22.43 -3.43
CA LEU A 52 -10.87 21.19 -4.02
C LEU A 52 -12.10 20.68 -3.26
N MET A 53 -13.13 20.32 -4.01
CA MET A 53 -14.41 19.87 -3.48
C MET A 53 -14.52 18.35 -3.52
N ASP A 54 -15.37 17.80 -2.66
CA ASP A 54 -15.81 16.40 -2.73
C ASP A 54 -16.47 16.13 -4.09
N PRO A 55 -16.24 14.98 -4.72
CA PRO A 55 -16.64 14.72 -6.10
C PRO A 55 -18.15 14.63 -6.26
N GLU A 56 -18.64 14.86 -7.48
CA GLU A 56 -20.03 14.55 -7.82
C GLU A 56 -20.24 13.03 -7.88
N ILE A 57 -21.31 12.52 -7.27
CA ILE A 57 -21.68 11.10 -7.32
C ILE A 57 -22.90 10.93 -8.23
N ILE A 58 -22.78 10.07 -9.24
CA ILE A 58 -23.85 9.70 -10.16
C ILE A 58 -24.16 8.21 -9.99
N VAL A 59 -25.44 7.86 -9.88
CA VAL A 59 -25.89 6.47 -9.84
C VAL A 59 -26.41 6.06 -11.23
N ARG A 60 -25.94 4.93 -11.76
CA ARG A 60 -26.35 4.37 -13.06
C ARG A 60 -26.79 2.90 -12.93
N PRO A 61 -27.70 2.39 -13.79
CA PRO A 61 -28.13 0.98 -13.74
C PRO A 61 -27.01 -0.02 -14.04
N VAL A 62 -27.13 -1.25 -13.53
CA VAL A 62 -26.10 -2.30 -13.70
C VAL A 62 -26.12 -2.91 -15.11
N THR A 63 -27.26 -2.87 -15.80
CA THR A 63 -27.52 -3.62 -17.06
C THR A 63 -26.45 -3.44 -18.14
N TYR A 64 -25.88 -2.24 -18.28
CA TYR A 64 -24.85 -1.92 -19.27
C TYR A 64 -23.59 -1.32 -18.63
N GLN A 65 -23.32 -1.65 -17.37
CA GLN A 65 -22.25 -1.00 -16.60
C GLN A 65 -20.86 -1.11 -17.25
N VAL A 66 -20.56 -2.23 -17.91
CA VAL A 66 -19.26 -2.46 -18.54
C VAL A 66 -19.06 -1.59 -19.78
N ASP A 67 -20.08 -1.49 -20.63
CA ASP A 67 -20.05 -0.70 -21.87
C ASP A 67 -20.13 0.81 -21.59
N ASP A 68 -21.00 1.20 -20.65
CA ASP A 68 -21.11 2.59 -20.20
C ASP A 68 -19.79 3.09 -19.59
N LEU A 69 -19.17 2.27 -18.74
CA LEU A 69 -17.87 2.58 -18.14
C LEU A 69 -16.77 2.68 -19.21
N LEU A 70 -16.77 1.83 -20.24
CA LEU A 70 -15.82 1.95 -21.34
C LEU A 70 -15.94 3.31 -22.06
N GLY A 71 -17.17 3.76 -22.29
CA GLY A 71 -17.44 5.08 -22.85
C GLY A 71 -16.90 6.21 -21.98
N GLU A 72 -17.12 6.14 -20.66
CA GLU A 72 -16.58 7.12 -19.72
C GLU A 72 -15.06 7.09 -19.63
N ILE A 73 -14.45 5.90 -19.63
CA ILE A 73 -13.00 5.71 -19.68
C ILE A 73 -12.41 6.43 -20.90
N ARG A 74 -12.95 6.19 -22.11
CA ARG A 74 -12.43 6.81 -23.34
C ARG A 74 -12.47 8.34 -23.27
N LYS A 75 -13.56 8.92 -22.75
CA LYS A 75 -13.66 10.38 -22.52
C LYS A 75 -12.58 10.92 -21.56
N ARG A 76 -12.18 10.14 -20.55
CA ARG A 76 -11.11 10.51 -19.60
C ARG A 76 -9.72 10.38 -20.22
N VAL A 77 -9.50 9.32 -21.00
CA VAL A 77 -8.26 9.10 -21.73
C VAL A 77 -7.98 10.23 -22.73
N GLU A 78 -9.01 10.69 -23.46
CA GLU A 78 -8.90 11.84 -24.38
C GLU A 78 -8.42 13.14 -23.69
N LYS A 79 -8.73 13.29 -22.40
CA LYS A 79 -8.30 14.43 -21.57
C LYS A 79 -6.97 14.19 -20.85
N GLY A 80 -6.34 13.03 -21.05
CA GLY A 80 -5.12 12.64 -20.35
C GLY A 80 -5.33 12.41 -18.85
N GLU A 81 -6.56 12.10 -18.42
CA GLU A 81 -6.93 11.82 -17.03
C GLU A 81 -6.87 10.30 -16.73
N ARG A 82 -7.00 9.92 -15.46
CA ARG A 82 -6.94 8.51 -14.99
C ARG A 82 -8.26 8.05 -14.38
N VAL A 83 -8.48 6.75 -14.44
CA VAL A 83 -9.70 6.11 -13.92
C VAL A 83 -9.35 5.03 -12.91
N LEU A 84 -10.04 5.03 -11.77
CA LEU A 84 -10.02 3.93 -10.82
C LEU A 84 -11.33 3.17 -10.90
N VAL A 85 -11.27 1.84 -10.93
CA VAL A 85 -12.45 0.98 -10.98
C VAL A 85 -12.40 0.00 -9.82
N THR A 86 -13.41 0.01 -8.96
CA THR A 86 -13.57 -0.99 -7.89
C THR A 86 -14.61 -2.03 -8.27
N THR A 87 -14.23 -3.30 -8.27
CA THR A 87 -15.13 -4.45 -8.43
C THR A 87 -15.38 -5.13 -7.08
N LEU A 88 -16.21 -6.17 -7.04
CA LEU A 88 -16.44 -6.96 -5.82
C LEU A 88 -15.55 -8.18 -5.69
N THR A 89 -15.17 -8.79 -6.82
CA THR A 89 -14.47 -10.07 -6.84
C THR A 89 -13.22 -10.00 -7.70
N LYS A 90 -12.20 -10.80 -7.35
CA LYS A 90 -10.95 -10.94 -8.12
C LYS A 90 -11.25 -11.32 -9.57
N ARG A 91 -12.08 -12.35 -9.76
CA ARG A 91 -12.51 -12.81 -11.09
C ARG A 91 -13.16 -11.71 -11.92
N MET A 92 -14.00 -10.87 -11.32
CA MET A 92 -14.59 -9.75 -12.06
C MET A 92 -13.54 -8.70 -12.44
N ALA A 93 -12.57 -8.42 -11.55
CA ALA A 93 -11.48 -7.50 -11.88
C ALA A 93 -10.60 -8.04 -13.02
N GLU A 94 -10.27 -9.33 -12.99
CA GLU A 94 -9.50 -10.02 -14.03
C GLU A 94 -10.24 -9.98 -15.37
N ASN A 95 -11.48 -10.48 -15.41
CA ASN A 95 -12.30 -10.50 -16.62
C ASN A 95 -12.52 -9.09 -17.20
N LEU A 96 -12.73 -8.09 -16.35
CA LEU A 96 -12.92 -6.70 -16.80
C LEU A 96 -11.64 -6.12 -17.38
N THR A 97 -10.50 -6.44 -16.77
CA THR A 97 -9.18 -6.02 -17.26
C THR A 97 -8.92 -6.64 -18.63
N GLU A 98 -9.05 -7.96 -18.76
CA GLU A 98 -8.87 -8.67 -20.03
C GLU A 98 -9.80 -8.15 -21.14
N TYR A 99 -11.07 -7.91 -20.79
CA TYR A 99 -12.05 -7.36 -21.72
C TYR A 99 -11.63 -5.98 -22.23
N TYR A 100 -11.26 -5.06 -21.33
CA TYR A 100 -10.81 -3.73 -21.73
C TYR A 100 -9.48 -3.73 -22.47
N GLU A 101 -8.53 -4.60 -22.12
CA GLU A 101 -7.29 -4.79 -22.89
C GLU A 101 -7.59 -5.24 -24.32
N SER A 102 -8.52 -6.18 -24.51
CA SER A 102 -8.92 -6.66 -25.84
C SER A 102 -9.54 -5.57 -26.73
N LEU A 103 -10.07 -4.51 -26.11
CA LEU A 103 -10.65 -3.34 -26.77
C LEU A 103 -9.67 -2.16 -26.89
N GLY A 104 -8.39 -2.39 -26.59
CA GLY A 104 -7.31 -1.41 -26.75
C GLY A 104 -7.18 -0.39 -25.62
N VAL A 105 -7.83 -0.60 -24.48
CA VAL A 105 -7.66 0.26 -23.30
C VAL A 105 -6.36 -0.10 -22.59
N ARG A 106 -5.55 0.90 -22.23
CA ARG A 106 -4.38 0.70 -21.37
C ARG A 106 -4.85 0.57 -19.93
N VAL A 107 -5.09 -0.66 -19.48
CA VAL A 107 -5.60 -0.98 -18.14
C VAL A 107 -4.61 -1.86 -17.40
N LYS A 108 -4.60 -1.81 -16.07
CA LYS A 108 -3.95 -2.80 -15.22
C LYS A 108 -4.85 -3.22 -14.07
N TYR A 109 -4.69 -4.47 -13.65
CA TYR A 109 -5.31 -5.00 -12.44
C TYR A 109 -4.37 -4.85 -11.24
N LEU A 110 -4.87 -4.29 -10.14
CA LEU A 110 -4.21 -4.29 -8.84
C LEU A 110 -4.72 -5.45 -7.98
N HIS A 111 -4.00 -6.56 -8.02
CA HIS A 111 -4.34 -7.75 -7.23
C HIS A 111 -4.09 -7.52 -5.73
N SER A 112 -4.89 -8.16 -4.87
CA SER A 112 -4.83 -7.96 -3.41
C SER A 112 -3.52 -8.44 -2.78
N ASP A 113 -2.88 -9.41 -3.43
CA ASP A 113 -1.71 -10.12 -2.91
C ASP A 113 -0.40 -9.57 -3.51
N VAL A 114 -0.51 -8.45 -4.25
CA VAL A 114 0.64 -7.68 -4.75
C VAL A 114 1.43 -7.12 -3.56
N HIS A 115 2.72 -7.39 -3.53
CA HIS A 115 3.64 -6.88 -2.52
C HIS A 115 3.63 -5.33 -2.51
N THR A 116 3.89 -4.72 -1.34
CA THR A 116 3.79 -3.27 -1.15
C THR A 116 4.56 -2.49 -2.22
N LEU A 117 5.77 -2.94 -2.58
CA LEU A 117 6.62 -2.31 -3.58
C LEU A 117 6.07 -2.37 -5.01
N GLU A 118 5.54 -3.52 -5.43
CA GLU A 118 4.95 -3.66 -6.75
C GLU A 118 3.71 -2.77 -6.91
N ARG A 119 2.91 -2.63 -5.83
CA ARG A 119 1.80 -1.65 -5.79
C ARG A 119 2.31 -0.22 -6.02
N VAL A 120 3.44 0.17 -5.42
CA VAL A 120 4.04 1.50 -5.64
C VAL A 120 4.39 1.71 -7.11
N VAL A 121 5.02 0.72 -7.74
CA VAL A 121 5.40 0.78 -9.16
C VAL A 121 4.17 0.94 -10.05
N ILE A 122 3.12 0.15 -9.80
CA ILE A 122 1.85 0.24 -10.55
C ILE A 122 1.22 1.62 -10.39
N ILE A 123 1.16 2.17 -9.17
CA ILE A 123 0.62 3.50 -8.91
C ILE A 123 1.45 4.58 -9.63
N ARG A 124 2.79 4.51 -9.56
CA ARG A 124 3.69 5.42 -10.26
C ARG A 124 3.46 5.35 -11.78
N ASP A 125 3.32 4.15 -12.33
CA ASP A 125 3.08 3.94 -13.75
C ASP A 125 1.73 4.51 -14.22
N LEU A 126 0.69 4.43 -13.37
CA LEU A 126 -0.59 5.11 -13.60
C LEU A 126 -0.39 6.63 -13.66
N ARG A 127 0.35 7.20 -12.70
CA ARG A 127 0.66 8.65 -12.67
C ARG A 127 1.43 9.10 -13.90
N LEU A 128 2.43 8.33 -14.30
CA LEU A 128 3.21 8.57 -15.52
C LEU A 128 2.40 8.39 -16.82
N GLY A 129 1.19 7.83 -16.74
CA GLY A 129 0.37 7.59 -17.92
C GLY A 129 0.87 6.45 -18.81
N LYS A 130 1.62 5.49 -18.24
CA LYS A 130 1.94 4.24 -18.94
C LYS A 130 0.67 3.43 -19.21
N PHE A 131 -0.31 3.56 -18.33
CA PHE A 131 -1.67 3.09 -18.50
C PHE A 131 -2.65 4.10 -17.90
N ASP A 132 -3.94 3.97 -18.23
CA ASP A 132 -4.96 4.97 -17.93
C ASP A 132 -5.97 4.52 -16.86
N VAL A 133 -6.17 3.20 -16.74
CA VAL A 133 -7.21 2.61 -15.90
C VAL A 133 -6.62 1.61 -14.91
N LEU A 134 -6.95 1.75 -13.63
CA LEU A 134 -6.58 0.79 -12.60
C LEU A 134 -7.84 0.10 -12.06
N VAL A 135 -7.94 -1.21 -12.27
CA VAL A 135 -9.03 -2.04 -11.75
C VAL A 135 -8.56 -2.72 -10.47
N GLY A 136 -9.41 -2.81 -9.45
CA GLY A 136 -9.09 -3.57 -8.24
C GLY A 136 -10.32 -3.88 -7.40
N VAL A 137 -10.17 -4.77 -6.42
CA VAL A 137 -11.25 -5.11 -5.48
C VAL A 137 -11.29 -4.11 -4.32
N ASN A 138 -10.11 -3.84 -3.74
CA ASN A 138 -9.95 -2.91 -2.64
C ASN A 138 -8.87 -1.87 -2.98
N LEU A 139 -9.31 -0.69 -3.41
CA LEU A 139 -8.46 0.46 -3.70
C LEU A 139 -8.36 1.44 -2.50
N LEU A 140 -8.70 0.99 -1.30
CA LEU A 140 -8.70 1.81 -0.08
C LEU A 140 -7.33 1.92 0.59
N ARG A 141 -6.32 1.16 0.12
CA ARG A 141 -5.01 1.15 0.76
C ARG A 141 -4.25 2.47 0.57
N GLU A 142 -3.36 2.74 1.51
CA GLU A 142 -2.48 3.90 1.52
C GLU A 142 -1.63 3.95 0.23
N GLY A 143 -1.29 5.17 -0.23
CA GLY A 143 -0.52 5.40 -1.46
C GLY A 143 -1.34 5.66 -2.73
N LEU A 144 -2.67 5.45 -2.74
CA LEU A 144 -3.57 5.81 -3.85
C LEU A 144 -4.04 7.29 -3.78
N ASP A 145 -3.12 8.23 -3.60
CA ASP A 145 -3.40 9.66 -3.64
C ASP A 145 -2.92 10.26 -4.97
N ILE A 146 -3.80 10.24 -5.97
CA ILE A 146 -3.44 10.46 -7.38
C ILE A 146 -4.24 11.65 -7.94
N PRO A 147 -3.65 12.86 -8.03
CA PRO A 147 -4.33 14.04 -8.58
C PRO A 147 -4.79 13.88 -10.03
N GLU A 148 -4.16 12.97 -10.77
CA GLU A 148 -4.48 12.68 -12.17
C GLU A 148 -5.80 11.88 -12.32
N VAL A 149 -6.34 11.31 -11.25
CA VAL A 149 -7.61 10.57 -11.27
C VAL A 149 -8.79 11.55 -11.26
N SER A 150 -9.61 11.51 -12.31
CA SER A 150 -10.84 12.31 -12.42
C SER A 150 -12.12 11.46 -12.34
N LEU A 151 -12.00 10.14 -12.43
CA LEU A 151 -13.14 9.22 -12.37
C LEU A 151 -12.85 8.05 -11.44
N VAL A 152 -13.77 7.80 -10.51
CA VAL A 152 -13.84 6.57 -9.73
C VAL A 152 -15.14 5.84 -10.06
N ALA A 153 -15.05 4.64 -10.59
CA ALA A 153 -16.19 3.79 -10.89
C ALA A 153 -16.33 2.67 -9.85
N ILE A 154 -17.51 2.53 -9.27
CA ILE A 154 -17.83 1.50 -8.28
C ILE A 154 -18.86 0.56 -8.91
N LEU A 155 -18.41 -0.60 -9.37
CA LEU A 155 -19.30 -1.63 -9.89
C LEU A 155 -20.03 -2.34 -8.76
N ASP A 156 -21.28 -2.74 -9.02
CA ASP A 156 -22.13 -3.44 -8.06
C ASP A 156 -22.20 -2.72 -6.70
N ALA A 157 -22.46 -1.41 -6.73
CA ALA A 157 -22.47 -0.55 -5.55
C ALA A 157 -23.62 -0.89 -4.57
N ASP A 158 -24.66 -1.57 -5.05
CA ASP A 158 -25.83 -2.00 -4.28
C ASP A 158 -25.63 -3.32 -3.51
N LYS A 159 -24.50 -4.00 -3.69
CA LYS A 159 -24.20 -5.26 -3.00
C LYS A 159 -23.57 -4.97 -1.66
N GLU A 160 -24.31 -5.25 -0.61
CA GLU A 160 -23.86 -5.01 0.75
C GLU A 160 -22.69 -5.92 1.14
N GLY A 161 -21.86 -5.43 2.06
CA GLY A 161 -20.65 -6.10 2.51
C GLY A 161 -19.56 -5.10 2.87
N PHE A 162 -18.40 -5.59 3.31
CA PHE A 162 -17.31 -4.74 3.77
C PHE A 162 -16.91 -3.66 2.73
N LEU A 163 -16.76 -4.05 1.47
CA LEU A 163 -16.32 -3.17 0.37
C LEU A 163 -17.35 -2.14 -0.09
N ARG A 164 -18.61 -2.27 0.35
CA ARG A 164 -19.73 -1.38 0.00
C ARG A 164 -20.45 -0.84 1.25
N SER A 165 -19.83 -0.97 2.41
CA SER A 165 -20.26 -0.27 3.61
C SER A 165 -20.14 1.24 3.40
N GLU A 166 -20.93 2.02 4.14
CA GLU A 166 -20.87 3.48 4.16
C GLU A 166 -19.42 4.00 4.19
N ARG A 167 -18.60 3.50 5.13
CA ARG A 167 -17.19 3.89 5.29
C ARG A 167 -16.37 3.61 4.04
N SER A 168 -16.51 2.41 3.46
CA SER A 168 -15.78 2.02 2.25
C SER A 168 -16.20 2.86 1.04
N LEU A 169 -17.49 3.16 0.88
CA LEU A 169 -18.00 3.99 -0.20
C LEU A 169 -17.50 5.43 -0.08
N ILE A 170 -17.50 6.03 1.12
CA ILE A 170 -16.96 7.38 1.35
C ILE A 170 -15.47 7.42 1.03
N GLN A 171 -14.69 6.45 1.51
CA GLN A 171 -13.25 6.42 1.26
C GLN A 171 -12.92 6.18 -0.22
N THR A 172 -13.68 5.33 -0.91
CA THR A 172 -13.51 5.05 -2.34
C THR A 172 -13.85 6.29 -3.17
N SER A 173 -14.99 6.93 -2.87
CA SER A 173 -15.41 8.17 -3.52
C SER A 173 -14.39 9.29 -3.30
N GLY A 174 -13.81 9.38 -2.10
CA GLY A 174 -12.77 10.36 -1.77
C GLY A 174 -11.52 10.30 -2.64
N ARG A 175 -11.27 9.19 -3.36
CA ARG A 175 -10.16 9.07 -4.32
C ARG A 175 -10.30 10.01 -5.52
N ALA A 176 -11.52 10.42 -5.87
CA ALA A 176 -11.76 11.43 -6.91
C ALA A 176 -11.64 12.88 -6.40
N ALA A 177 -11.56 13.12 -5.09
CA ALA A 177 -11.59 14.46 -4.50
C ALA A 177 -10.27 15.26 -4.67
N ARG A 178 -9.27 14.69 -5.35
CA ARG A 178 -7.98 15.33 -5.61
C ARG A 178 -7.91 16.06 -6.95
N ASN A 179 -8.95 15.94 -7.76
CA ASN A 179 -9.04 16.53 -9.08
C ASN A 179 -10.28 17.43 -9.16
N VAL A 180 -10.13 18.62 -9.75
CA VAL A 180 -11.24 19.56 -9.97
C VAL A 180 -12.38 18.96 -10.79
N ALA A 181 -12.06 18.05 -11.73
CA ALA A 181 -13.02 17.30 -12.55
C ALA A 181 -13.43 15.95 -11.90
N GLY A 182 -13.14 15.76 -10.61
CA GLY A 182 -13.42 14.55 -9.87
C GLY A 182 -14.90 14.16 -9.88
N GLN A 183 -15.19 12.96 -10.36
CA GLN A 183 -16.52 12.37 -10.43
C GLN A 183 -16.48 10.91 -9.98
N VAL A 184 -17.59 10.45 -9.40
CA VAL A 184 -17.80 9.06 -9.00
C VAL A 184 -19.04 8.53 -9.71
N ILE A 185 -18.93 7.33 -10.29
CA ILE A 185 -20.07 6.60 -10.85
C ILE A 185 -20.30 5.35 -10.02
N MET A 186 -21.48 5.24 -9.42
CA MET A 186 -21.94 4.03 -8.72
C MET A 186 -22.90 3.27 -9.62
N TYR A 187 -22.52 2.06 -10.03
CA TYR A 187 -23.41 1.19 -10.80
C TYR A 187 -24.24 0.34 -9.85
N ALA A 188 -25.56 0.55 -9.85
CA ALA A 188 -26.49 -0.03 -8.90
C ALA A 188 -27.92 0.01 -9.43
N ASP A 189 -28.69 -1.06 -9.20
CA ASP A 189 -30.11 -1.11 -9.55
C ASP A 189 -31.02 -0.54 -8.45
N ARG A 190 -30.49 -0.40 -7.24
CA ARG A 190 -31.18 0.17 -6.07
C ARG A 190 -30.21 0.97 -5.21
N ILE A 191 -30.72 2.01 -4.55
CA ILE A 191 -29.95 2.79 -3.57
C ILE A 191 -30.08 2.11 -2.21
N THR A 192 -28.98 1.55 -1.70
CA THR A 192 -28.90 0.98 -0.34
C THR A 192 -28.73 2.09 0.71
N ASP A 193 -28.89 1.77 1.98
CA ASP A 193 -28.68 2.74 3.07
C ASP A 193 -27.23 3.22 3.16
N SER A 194 -26.26 2.32 2.90
CA SER A 194 -24.84 2.69 2.81
C SER A 194 -24.56 3.64 1.65
N MET A 195 -25.19 3.43 0.50
CA MET A 195 -25.08 4.35 -0.64
C MET A 195 -25.71 5.70 -0.32
N ARG A 196 -26.91 5.70 0.26
CA ARG A 196 -27.61 6.93 0.64
C ARG A 196 -26.78 7.76 1.61
N ALA A 197 -26.27 7.14 2.69
CA ALA A 197 -25.41 7.82 3.66
C ALA A 197 -24.14 8.41 3.01
N CYS A 198 -23.49 7.67 2.10
CA CYS A 198 -22.32 8.16 1.36
C CYS A 198 -22.67 9.37 0.46
N ILE A 199 -23.76 9.27 -0.30
CA ILE A 199 -24.22 10.34 -1.20
C ILE A 199 -24.57 11.59 -0.41
N ASP A 200 -25.36 11.45 0.66
CA ASP A 200 -25.81 12.56 1.50
C ASP A 200 -24.63 13.27 2.16
N GLU A 201 -23.67 12.52 2.71
CA GLU A 201 -22.49 13.09 3.36
C GLU A 201 -21.56 13.79 2.35
N THR A 202 -21.36 13.19 1.17
CA THR A 202 -20.55 13.79 0.09
C THR A 202 -21.20 15.09 -0.40
N GLN A 203 -22.52 15.12 -0.58
CA GLN A 203 -23.26 16.32 -0.96
C GLN A 203 -23.21 17.40 0.12
N ARG A 204 -23.36 17.03 1.40
CA ARG A 204 -23.23 17.97 2.53
C ARG A 204 -21.84 18.62 2.54
N ARG A 205 -20.77 17.82 2.43
CA ARG A 205 -19.38 18.32 2.40
C ARG A 205 -19.15 19.23 1.19
N ARG A 206 -19.57 18.80 0.00
CA ARG A 206 -19.45 19.57 -1.24
C ARG A 206 -20.15 20.93 -1.15
N ALA A 207 -21.35 20.99 -0.58
CA ALA A 207 -22.09 22.26 -0.40
C ALA A 207 -21.37 23.22 0.56
N ILE A 208 -20.83 22.71 1.67
CA ILE A 208 -20.04 23.51 2.63
C ILE A 208 -18.77 24.06 1.95
N GLN A 209 -18.06 23.21 1.19
CA GLN A 209 -16.84 23.60 0.48
C GLN A 209 -17.13 24.64 -0.61
N HIS A 210 -18.20 24.45 -1.39
CA HIS A 210 -18.63 25.40 -2.41
C HIS A 210 -18.91 26.78 -1.82
N ARG A 211 -19.74 26.84 -0.77
CA ARG A 211 -20.06 28.10 -0.09
C ARG A 211 -18.80 28.77 0.46
N PHE A 212 -17.92 28.00 1.10
CA PHE A 212 -16.65 28.53 1.60
C PHE A 212 -15.79 29.10 0.47
N ASN A 213 -15.70 28.42 -0.66
CA ASN A 213 -14.94 28.89 -1.82
C ASN A 213 -15.53 30.18 -2.39
N GLU A 214 -16.85 30.28 -2.53
CA GLU A 214 -17.54 31.49 -3.00
C GLU A 214 -17.32 32.67 -2.03
N ASP A 215 -17.55 32.46 -0.74
CA ASP A 215 -17.41 33.49 0.30
C ASP A 215 -15.98 34.04 0.40
N ASN A 216 -14.98 33.23 0.04
CA ASN A 216 -13.55 33.58 0.15
C ASN A 216 -12.86 33.82 -1.20
N GLY A 217 -13.59 33.78 -2.33
CA GLY A 217 -13.03 33.97 -3.66
C GLY A 217 -11.96 32.93 -4.06
N ILE A 218 -12.11 31.69 -3.61
CA ILE A 218 -11.15 30.59 -3.87
C ILE A 218 -11.60 29.83 -5.12
N THR A 219 -10.73 29.80 -6.14
CA THR A 219 -10.94 28.95 -7.32
C THR A 219 -10.29 27.57 -7.08
N PRO A 220 -11.04 26.46 -7.16
CA PRO A 220 -10.48 25.13 -6.96
C PRO A 220 -9.38 24.81 -7.98
N GLU A 221 -8.23 24.34 -7.50
CA GLU A 221 -7.12 23.92 -8.36
C GLU A 221 -6.60 22.53 -7.99
N THR A 222 -6.37 21.70 -9.01
CA THR A 222 -5.74 20.38 -8.87
C THR A 222 -4.24 20.56 -8.57
N ILE A 223 -3.79 20.06 -7.42
CA ILE A 223 -2.37 20.08 -7.06
C ILE A 223 -1.58 19.16 -7.99
N ARG A 224 -0.63 19.71 -8.73
CA ARG A 224 0.36 18.91 -9.50
C ARG A 224 1.56 18.60 -8.63
N LYS A 225 1.63 17.39 -8.06
CA LYS A 225 2.81 16.92 -7.31
C LYS A 225 3.82 16.26 -8.25
N SER A 226 5.11 16.48 -8.02
CA SER A 226 6.18 15.75 -8.73
C SER A 226 6.01 14.23 -8.55
N ILE A 227 6.31 13.48 -9.62
CA ILE A 227 6.15 12.02 -9.65
C ILE A 227 7.32 11.33 -8.91
N ASP A 228 8.48 11.99 -8.84
CA ASP A 228 9.70 11.46 -8.21
C ASP A 228 9.56 11.26 -6.68
N ASN A 229 8.64 11.98 -6.03
CA ASN A 229 8.39 11.88 -4.59
C ASN A 229 7.58 10.64 -4.15
N VAL A 230 7.02 9.87 -5.09
CA VAL A 230 6.13 8.73 -4.75
C VAL A 230 6.91 7.61 -4.05
N LEU A 231 8.14 7.32 -4.50
CA LEU A 231 8.99 6.32 -3.86
C LEU A 231 9.42 6.80 -2.47
N ALA A 232 9.93 8.03 -2.36
CA ALA A 232 10.40 8.60 -1.10
C ALA A 232 9.32 8.64 -0.01
N SER A 233 8.08 9.05 -0.35
CA SER A 233 6.99 9.18 0.62
C SER A 233 6.50 7.85 1.21
N ILE A 234 6.73 6.73 0.53
CA ILE A 234 6.31 5.41 1.00
C ILE A 234 7.42 4.77 1.84
N TYR A 235 8.70 5.01 1.51
CA TYR A 235 9.82 4.63 2.38
C TYR A 235 9.78 5.37 3.73
N GLU A 236 9.29 6.61 3.79
CA GLU A 236 9.09 7.36 5.05
C GLU A 236 7.96 6.82 5.93
N ALA A 237 6.98 6.09 5.36
CA ALA A 237 5.84 5.58 6.12
C ALA A 237 6.16 4.26 6.87
N ASP A 238 7.10 3.46 6.35
CA ASP A 238 7.45 2.15 6.92
C ASP A 238 8.74 2.16 7.78
N TYR A 239 9.53 3.24 7.78
CA TYR A 239 10.74 3.33 8.59
C TYR A 239 10.78 4.59 9.46
N VAL A 240 11.11 4.40 10.74
CA VAL A 240 11.45 5.49 11.67
C VAL A 240 12.52 6.36 11.02
N SER A 241 12.19 7.64 10.87
CA SER A 241 13.02 8.69 10.29
C SER A 241 14.50 8.59 10.68
N LEU A 242 15.32 8.13 9.74
CA LEU A 242 16.75 8.42 9.72
C LEU A 242 16.99 9.52 8.68
N PRO A 243 17.76 10.58 9.01
CA PRO A 243 18.02 11.67 8.08
C PRO A 243 18.89 11.14 6.94
N VAL A 244 18.30 10.99 5.75
CA VAL A 244 19.02 10.52 4.57
C VAL A 244 19.82 11.69 4.00
N MET A 245 21.14 11.66 4.21
CA MET A 245 22.09 12.46 3.45
C MET A 245 21.97 12.12 1.96
N GLU A 246 21.90 13.15 1.13
CA GLU A 246 21.92 13.07 -0.33
C GLU A 246 23.10 12.23 -0.83
N GLN A 247 22.83 11.00 -1.23
CA GLN A 247 23.68 10.31 -2.18
C GLN A 247 22.82 9.77 -3.31
N LYS A 248 23.18 10.17 -4.54
CA LYS A 248 22.67 9.63 -5.79
C LYS A 248 22.88 8.12 -5.79
N VAL A 249 21.87 7.36 -5.39
CA VAL A 249 21.84 5.92 -5.63
C VAL A 249 21.46 5.75 -7.09
N GLU A 250 22.43 5.36 -7.92
CA GLU A 250 22.16 4.81 -9.24
C GLU A 250 21.19 3.64 -9.07
N TYR A 251 19.98 3.82 -9.61
CA TYR A 251 18.92 2.82 -9.59
C TYR A 251 19.34 1.62 -10.45
N VAL A 252 19.97 0.62 -9.84
CA VAL A 252 19.99 -0.73 -10.40
C VAL A 252 18.55 -1.24 -10.35
N SER A 253 18.05 -1.76 -11.47
CA SER A 253 16.69 -2.28 -11.51
C SER A 253 16.56 -3.45 -10.52
N ILE A 254 15.49 -3.46 -9.72
CA ILE A 254 15.26 -4.50 -8.69
C ILE A 254 15.24 -5.92 -9.31
N ALA A 255 14.87 -6.03 -10.59
CA ALA A 255 14.89 -7.29 -11.34
C ALA A 255 16.30 -7.85 -11.59
N GLU A 256 17.35 -7.02 -11.54
CA GLU A 256 18.74 -7.40 -11.79
C GLU A 256 19.54 -7.68 -10.51
N VAL A 257 18.97 -7.38 -9.33
CA VAL A 257 19.63 -7.53 -8.02
C VAL A 257 20.08 -8.98 -7.75
N PRO A 258 19.27 -10.03 -8.01
CA PRO A 258 19.71 -11.41 -7.83
C PRO A 258 20.92 -11.77 -8.71
N GLY A 259 20.91 -11.30 -9.97
CA GLY A 259 22.01 -11.50 -10.92
C GLY A 259 23.29 -10.75 -10.52
N LEU A 260 23.14 -9.58 -9.92
CA LEU A 260 24.26 -8.79 -9.41
C LEU A 260 24.88 -9.43 -8.16
N ILE A 261 24.08 -9.94 -7.23
CA ILE A 261 24.55 -10.67 -6.04
C ILE A 261 25.33 -11.92 -6.45
N ALA A 262 24.85 -12.68 -7.43
CA ALA A 262 25.56 -13.86 -7.94
C ALA A 262 26.95 -13.52 -8.49
N LYS A 263 27.07 -12.43 -9.27
CA LYS A 263 28.36 -11.95 -9.79
C LYS A 263 29.31 -11.52 -8.67
N LEU A 264 28.82 -10.73 -7.71
CA LEU A 264 29.62 -10.25 -6.59
C LEU A 264 30.11 -11.40 -5.69
N ARG A 265 29.31 -12.47 -5.52
CA ARG A 265 29.73 -13.68 -4.79
C ARG A 265 30.90 -14.40 -5.48
N GLU A 266 30.89 -14.49 -6.81
CA GLU A 266 32.00 -15.07 -7.57
C GLU A 266 33.26 -14.20 -7.49
N GLU A 267 33.12 -12.88 -7.59
CA GLU A 267 34.23 -11.94 -7.41
C GLU A 267 34.82 -12.01 -5.99
N MET A 268 33.98 -12.15 -4.97
CA MET A 268 34.43 -12.31 -3.58
C MET A 268 35.21 -13.62 -3.38
N LYS A 269 34.75 -14.72 -3.97
CA LYS A 269 35.47 -16.02 -3.96
C LYS A 269 36.77 -15.97 -4.75
N ALA A 270 36.87 -15.17 -5.80
CA ALA A 270 38.11 -14.96 -6.54
C ALA A 270 39.10 -14.13 -5.70
N ALA A 271 38.68 -13.01 -5.12
CA ALA A 271 39.51 -12.18 -4.24
C ALA A 271 40.04 -12.97 -3.03
N ALA A 272 39.22 -13.84 -2.43
CA ALA A 272 39.65 -14.72 -1.34
C ALA A 272 40.69 -15.77 -1.79
N ARG A 273 40.61 -16.27 -3.03
CA ARG A 273 41.62 -17.18 -3.61
C ARG A 273 42.95 -16.49 -3.88
N ASP A 274 42.91 -15.20 -4.20
CA ASP A 274 44.08 -14.37 -4.48
C ASP A 274 44.67 -13.73 -3.21
N TYR A 275 44.20 -14.12 -2.02
CA TYR A 275 44.59 -13.59 -0.70
C TYR A 275 44.32 -12.08 -0.51
N ASP A 276 43.43 -11.48 -1.30
CA ASP A 276 42.98 -10.09 -1.17
C ASP A 276 41.75 -10.01 -0.25
N PHE A 277 42.01 -10.08 1.05
CA PHE A 277 40.98 -10.13 2.08
C PHE A 277 40.25 -8.79 2.29
N GLU A 278 40.90 -7.66 1.98
CA GLU A 278 40.27 -6.34 2.06
C GLU A 278 39.17 -6.21 1.02
N ARG A 279 39.47 -6.57 -0.24
CA ARG A 279 38.49 -6.56 -1.32
C ARG A 279 37.38 -7.58 -1.10
N ALA A 280 37.69 -8.76 -0.58
CA ALA A 280 36.68 -9.75 -0.22
C ALA A 280 35.73 -9.24 0.89
N ALA A 281 36.24 -8.51 1.87
CA ALA A 281 35.43 -7.90 2.92
C ALA A 281 34.52 -6.79 2.37
N GLU A 282 35.02 -5.92 1.50
CA GLU A 282 34.21 -4.89 0.82
C GLU A 282 33.08 -5.51 -0.02
N LEU A 283 33.38 -6.56 -0.78
CA LEU A 283 32.39 -7.28 -1.58
C LEU A 283 31.35 -7.98 -0.69
N ARG A 284 31.76 -8.58 0.43
CA ARG A 284 30.85 -9.18 1.41
C ARG A 284 29.90 -8.15 2.01
N ASP A 285 30.41 -7.00 2.43
CA ASP A 285 29.59 -5.95 3.04
C ASP A 285 28.66 -5.30 2.00
N ARG A 286 29.08 -5.23 0.73
CA ARG A 286 28.22 -4.82 -0.39
C ARG A 286 27.14 -5.84 -0.71
N ILE A 287 27.45 -7.13 -0.73
CA ILE A 287 26.47 -8.22 -0.86
C ILE A 287 25.48 -8.14 0.30
N ARG A 288 25.94 -7.97 1.54
CA ARG A 288 25.07 -7.85 2.70
C ARG A 288 24.10 -6.69 2.58
N LYS A 289 24.56 -5.50 2.15
CA LYS A 289 23.65 -4.37 1.90
C LYS A 289 22.64 -4.66 0.80
N LEU A 290 23.06 -5.30 -0.30
CA LEU A 290 22.17 -5.67 -1.40
C LEU A 290 21.18 -6.77 -1.00
N THR A 291 21.60 -7.72 -0.17
CA THR A 291 20.77 -8.79 0.39
C THR A 291 19.85 -8.26 1.49
N GLU A 292 20.24 -7.25 2.29
CA GLU A 292 19.33 -6.55 3.20
C GLU A 292 18.29 -5.71 2.41
N LEU A 293 18.71 -5.14 1.27
CA LEU A 293 17.83 -4.57 0.24
C LEU A 293 17.01 -5.63 -0.53
N GLU A 294 17.28 -6.92 -0.38
CA GLU A 294 16.51 -8.00 -1.00
C GLU A 294 15.57 -8.64 0.03
N ILE A 295 16.05 -8.91 1.25
CA ILE A 295 15.31 -9.48 2.38
C ILE A 295 14.34 -8.44 2.97
N GLY A 296 14.74 -7.17 3.07
CA GLY A 296 13.83 -6.05 3.35
C GLY A 296 12.80 -5.83 2.23
N PHE A 297 13.00 -6.49 1.08
CA PHE A 297 12.16 -6.51 -0.12
C PHE A 297 11.55 -7.92 -0.36
N GLY A 298 11.71 -8.85 0.60
CA GLY A 298 11.20 -10.22 0.62
C GLY A 298 12.18 -11.33 0.19
N GLY A 299 12.65 -12.14 1.15
CA GLY A 299 13.24 -13.46 0.90
C GLY A 299 12.94 -14.42 2.04
N GLU A 300 12.34 -15.57 1.73
CA GLU A 300 12.28 -16.72 2.64
C GLU A 300 13.69 -17.14 3.07
N GLU A 301 13.82 -17.68 4.28
CA GLU A 301 15.03 -18.39 4.71
C GLU A 301 15.22 -19.62 3.82
N ASP A 302 16.03 -19.50 2.75
CA ASP A 302 16.73 -20.66 2.24
C ASP A 302 17.66 -21.11 3.37
N GLY A 303 17.33 -22.28 3.94
CA GLY A 303 18.03 -22.86 5.07
C GLY A 303 19.54 -22.81 4.86
N ASP A 304 20.22 -22.19 5.82
CA ASP A 304 21.66 -22.23 5.96
C ASP A 304 22.03 -23.72 6.15
N GLU A 305 22.32 -24.42 5.06
CA GLU A 305 23.17 -25.60 5.09
C GLU A 305 24.52 -25.10 5.59
N THR A 306 24.69 -25.21 6.90
CA THR A 306 26.00 -25.15 7.55
C THR A 306 26.88 -26.22 6.91
N ASP A 307 27.61 -25.82 5.87
CA ASP A 307 28.81 -26.52 5.41
C ASP A 307 29.88 -26.28 6.48
N ASP A 308 29.78 -27.08 7.55
CA ASP A 308 30.82 -27.23 8.56
C ASP A 308 32.09 -27.71 7.86
N GLY A 309 32.89 -26.75 7.41
CA GLY A 309 34.23 -26.96 6.90
C GLY A 309 35.04 -27.79 7.89
N GLU A 310 35.27 -29.04 7.49
CA GLU A 310 35.99 -30.07 8.21
C GLU A 310 37.41 -29.57 8.56
N ALA A 311 37.61 -29.16 9.82
CA ALA A 311 38.95 -28.86 10.33
C ALA A 311 39.75 -30.17 10.49
N PRO A 312 41.02 -30.25 10.03
CA PRO A 312 41.78 -31.48 10.06
C PRO A 312 42.14 -31.89 11.49
N LYS A 313 41.71 -33.09 11.89
CA LYS A 313 41.97 -33.70 13.20
C LYS A 313 43.48 -33.97 13.39
N SER A 314 44.15 -33.12 14.17
CA SER A 314 45.46 -33.43 14.76
C SER A 314 45.30 -34.20 16.07
N LYS A 315 45.95 -35.37 16.14
CA LYS A 315 46.01 -36.30 17.28
C LYS A 315 46.57 -35.64 18.55
N ALA A 316 45.87 -35.79 19.68
CA ALA A 316 46.50 -35.82 21.01
C ALA A 316 45.67 -36.64 22.01
N LYS A 317 46.30 -37.68 22.57
CA LYS A 317 45.81 -38.54 23.66
C LYS A 317 45.78 -37.77 24.99
N ARG A 318 44.75 -38.01 25.82
CA ARG A 318 44.78 -38.21 27.30
C ARG A 318 43.32 -38.30 27.80
N ALA A 319 42.85 -39.47 28.20
CA ALA A 319 42.93 -40.04 29.55
C ALA A 319 41.97 -39.36 30.56
N THR A 320 40.79 -39.94 30.73
CA THR A 320 39.93 -39.85 31.93
C THR A 320 39.30 -41.24 32.10
N GLY A 321 39.38 -41.93 33.23
CA GLY A 321 39.40 -41.41 34.60
C GLY A 321 37.99 -41.56 35.18
N THR A 322 37.71 -42.78 35.64
CA THR A 322 36.50 -43.25 36.34
C THR A 322 35.98 -42.26 37.39
N SER A 323 34.67 -41.98 37.42
CA SER A 323 33.97 -41.68 38.67
C SER A 323 32.45 -41.87 38.58
N VAL A 324 31.98 -42.75 39.45
CA VAL A 324 30.60 -43.09 39.80
C VAL A 324 29.98 -42.00 40.69
N ARG A 325 28.67 -41.72 40.54
CA ARG A 325 27.64 -41.58 41.62
C ARG A 325 26.36 -40.92 41.06
N LYS A 326 25.26 -41.66 40.92
CA LYS A 326 24.18 -41.94 41.90
C LYS A 326 23.48 -40.70 42.48
N LYS A 327 22.20 -40.55 42.06
CA LYS A 327 20.98 -40.15 42.80
C LYS A 327 21.21 -39.55 44.18
N TRP A 328 20.55 -38.44 44.51
CA TRP A 328 19.56 -38.37 45.61
C TRP A 328 18.59 -37.19 45.37
N LYS A 329 17.29 -37.49 45.51
CA LYS A 329 16.21 -36.52 45.72
C LYS A 329 16.19 -36.16 47.21
N LYS A 330 16.22 -34.88 47.53
CA LYS A 330 15.17 -34.21 48.31
C LYS A 330 15.24 -32.71 48.03
#